data_AF-X1BB76-F1
#
_entry.id   AF-X1BB76-F1
#
_cell.length_a   1.000
_cell.length_b   1.000
_cell.length_c   1.000
_cell.angle_alpha   90.00
_cell.angle_beta   90.00
_cell.angle_gamma   90.00
#
_symmetry.space_group_name_H-M   'P 1'
#
loop_
_entity.id
_entity.type
_entity.pdbx_description
1 polymer ?
#
loop_
_entity_poly.entity_id
_entity_poly.type
_entity_poly.pdbx_seq_one_letter_code
_entity_poly.pdbx_strand_id
1 'polypeptide(L)' 'MFRLSNHNLQVHFNKGEEIIISSVGLVITHINRYTEVNSYWLDEIPEYLNKKLRHIERTLSGFINKKINK' A
#
# COMPACT_ATOMS: atom_id res chain seq x y z
N MET A 1 -5.58 0.27 8.21
CA MET A 1 -4.51 1.04 7.51
C MET A 1 -3.69 1.72 8.58
N PHE A 2 -2.41 1.40 8.66
CA PHE A 2 -1.49 1.99 9.63
C PHE A 2 -0.47 2.84 8.86
N ARG A 3 -0.40 4.13 9.18
CA ARG A 3 0.73 4.97 8.74
C ARG A 3 1.79 4.86 9.82
N LEU A 4 2.93 4.29 9.48
CA LEU A 4 4.05 4.15 10.40
C LEU A 4 4.88 5.43 10.36
N SER A 5 5.49 5.82 11.47
CA SER A 5 6.31 7.05 11.60
C SER A 5 7.58 7.04 10.74
N ASN A 6 7.92 5.90 10.16
CA ASN A 6 9.12 5.66 9.34
C ASN A 6 8.87 5.77 7.83
N HIS A 7 7.94 6.64 7.40
CA HIS A 7 7.61 6.85 5.98
C HIS A 7 6.99 5.64 5.25
N ASN A 8 6.56 4.62 6.00
CA ASN A 8 5.89 3.46 5.46
C ASN A 8 4.38 3.53 5.67
N LEU A 9 3.64 3.05 4.68
CA LEU A 9 2.21 2.83 4.76
C LEU A 9 1.94 1.33 4.69
N GLN A 10 1.26 0.78 5.70
CA GLN A 10 0.83 -0.62 5.72
C GLN A 10 -0.69 -0.71 5.58
N VAL A 11 -1.13 -1.47 4.59
CA VAL A 11 -2.53 -1.71 4.27
C VAL A 11 -2.81 -3.20 4.39
N HIS A 12 -3.67 -3.57 5.35
CA HIS A 12 -4.18 -4.93 5.47
C HIS A 12 -5.47 -5.06 4.67
N PHE A 13 -5.55 -6.09 3.85
CA PHE A 13 -6.71 -6.52 3.10
C PHE A 13 -7.35 -7.73 3.80
N ASN A 14 -8.62 -7.99 3.46
CA ASN A 14 -9.33 -9.16 4.00
C ASN A 14 -8.57 -10.45 3.67
N LYS A 15 -8.60 -11.40 4.62
CA LYS A 15 -7.97 -12.73 4.54
C LYS A 15 -6.44 -12.74 4.68
N GLY A 16 -5.87 -11.81 5.44
CA GLY A 16 -4.45 -11.84 5.85
C GLY A 16 -3.47 -11.40 4.76
N GLU A 17 -3.95 -10.73 3.71
CA GLU A 17 -3.10 -10.13 2.68
C GLU A 17 -2.71 -8.71 3.09
N GLU A 18 -1.47 -8.30 2.82
CA GLU A 18 -0.95 -7.00 3.21
C GLU A 18 -0.12 -6.37 2.10
N ILE A 19 -0.17 -5.04 2.02
CA ILE A 19 0.71 -4.24 1.16
C ILE A 19 1.40 -3.19 2.05
N ILE A 20 2.72 -3.18 2.00
CA ILE A 20 3.57 -2.16 2.63
C ILE A 20 4.18 -1.32 1.51
N ILE A 21 4.01 -0.01 1.59
CA ILE A 21 4.54 0.96 0.63
C ILE A 21 5.56 1.82 1.36
N SER A 22 6.81 1.84 0.89
CA SER A 22 7.87 2.68 1.42
C SER A 22 8.14 3.86 0.50
N SER A 23 7.97 5.09 0.99
CA SER A 23 8.28 6.28 0.19
C SER A 23 9.77 6.61 0.15
N VAL A 24 10.59 6.03 1.04
CA VAL A 24 12.04 6.26 1.08
C VAL A 24 12.74 5.34 0.09
N GLY A 25 12.38 4.06 0.10
CA GLY A 25 12.95 3.08 -0.82
C GLY A 25 12.28 3.05 -2.19
N LEU A 26 11.09 3.67 -2.36
CA LEU A 26 10.25 3.44 -3.55
C LEU A 26 10.00 1.94 -3.80
N VAL A 27 9.78 1.20 -2.71
CA VAL A 27 9.55 -0.25 -2.70
C VAL A 27 8.13 -0.53 -2.25
N ILE A 28 7.50 -1.51 -2.91
CA ILE A 28 6.23 -2.09 -2.50
C ILE A 28 6.47 -3.54 -2.10
N THR A 29 6.17 -3.86 -0.85
CA THR A 29 6.19 -5.22 -0.33
C THR A 29 4.76 -5.75 -0.27
N HIS A 30 4.51 -6.85 -0.97
CA HIS A 30 3.25 -7.58 -0.96
C HIS A 30 3.42 -8.85 -0.13
N ILE A 31 2.59 -8.98 0.91
CA ILE A 31 2.47 -10.20 1.70
C ILE A 31 1.14 -10.84 1.29
N ASN A 32 1.21 -12.01 0.67
CA ASN A 32 -0.01 -12.69 0.25
C ASN A 32 -0.66 -13.46 1.41
N ARG A 33 -1.82 -14.09 1.14
CA ARG A 33 -2.60 -14.82 2.15
C ARG A 33 -1.89 -16.07 2.69
N TYR A 34 -0.88 -16.55 1.99
CA TYR A 34 -0.03 -17.67 2.38
C TYR A 34 1.24 -17.21 3.09
N THR A 35 1.31 -15.94 3.49
CA THR A 35 2.47 -15.30 4.14
C THR A 35 3.72 -15.23 3.26
N GLU A 36 3.60 -15.46 1.96
CA GLU A 36 4.71 -15.25 1.02
C GLU A 36 4.93 -13.76 0.83
N VAL A 37 6.20 -13.36 0.92
CA VAL A 37 6.62 -11.96 0.88
C VAL A 37 7.35 -11.71 -0.42
N ASN A 38 6.83 -10.79 -1.22
CA ASN A 38 7.48 -10.34 -2.45
C ASN A 38 7.67 -8.83 -2.38
N SER A 39 8.85 -8.33 -2.75
CA SER A 39 9.14 -6.90 -2.80
C SER A 39 9.50 -6.49 -4.22
N TYR A 40 8.97 -5.34 -4.63
CA TYR A 40 9.11 -4.81 -5.97
C TYR A 40 9.55 -3.36 -5.89
N TRP A 41 10.49 -2.96 -6.74
CA TRP A 41 10.72 -1.54 -7.02
C TRP A 41 9.49 -0.95 -7.71
N LEU A 42 9.28 0.36 -7.56
CA LEU A 42 8.09 1.05 -8.06
C LEU A 42 7.89 0.90 -9.59
N ASP A 43 8.98 0.78 -10.34
CA ASP A 43 9.00 0.59 -11.79
C ASP A 43 8.83 -0.88 -12.21
N GLU A 44 8.92 -1.82 -11.28
CA GLU A 44 8.85 -3.27 -11.51
C GLU A 44 7.58 -3.91 -10.92
N ILE A 45 6.57 -3.09 -10.58
CA ILE A 45 5.35 -3.59 -9.95
C ILE A 45 4.58 -4.50 -10.93
N PRO A 46 4.26 -5.74 -10.53
CA PRO A 46 3.50 -6.63 -11.38
C PRO A 46 2.04 -6.17 -11.54
N GLU A 47 1.48 -6.38 -12.72
CA GLU A 47 0.18 -5.82 -13.12
C GLU A 47 -0.97 -6.22 -12.17
N TYR A 48 -0.91 -7.42 -11.58
CA TYR A 48 -1.94 -7.91 -10.66
C TYR A 48 -2.07 -7.07 -9.37
N LEU A 49 -1.04 -6.29 -9.01
CA LEU A 49 -1.08 -5.37 -7.87
C LEU A 49 -1.72 -4.02 -8.20
N ASN A 50 -1.76 -3.62 -9.48
CA ASN A 50 -2.23 -2.30 -9.90
C ASN A 50 -3.65 -1.98 -9.41
N LYS A 51 -4.55 -2.97 -9.40
CA LYS A 51 -5.93 -2.76 -8.90
C LYS A 51 -5.95 -2.42 -7.41
N LYS A 52 -5.10 -3.07 -6.60
CA LYS A 52 -5.01 -2.83 -5.16
C LYS A 52 -4.35 -1.49 -4.87
N LEU A 53 -3.29 -1.15 -5.59
CA LEU A 53 -2.60 0.14 -5.45
C LEU A 53 -3.52 1.32 -5.81
N ARG A 54 -4.27 1.23 -6.92
CA ARG A 54 -5.29 2.24 -7.26
C ARG A 54 -6.38 2.36 -6.20
N HIS A 55 -6.76 1.26 -5.55
CA HIS A 55 -7.73 1.32 -4.46
C HIS A 55 -7.14 2.07 -3.25
N ILE A 56 -5.90 1.74 -2.85
CA ILE A 56 -5.19 2.42 -1.76
C ILE A 56 -5.08 3.92 -2.03
N GLU A 57 -4.63 4.30 -3.22
CA GLU A 57 -4.49 5.70 -3.66
C GLU A 57 -5.81 6.46 -3.49
N ARG A 58 -6.91 5.95 -4.07
CA ARG A 58 -8.24 6.59 -3.99
C ARG A 58 -8.72 6.74 -2.55
N THR A 59 -8.52 5.71 -1.73
CA THR A 59 -8.90 5.74 -0.32
C THR A 59 -8.13 6.83 0.43
N LEU A 60 -6.80 6.88 0.27
CA LEU A 60 -5.95 7.89 0.89
C LEU A 60 -6.33 9.31 0.46
N SER A 61 -6.46 9.54 -0.85
CA SER A 61 -6.85 10.84 -1.40
C SER A 61 -8.20 11.29 -0.84
N GLY A 62 -9.17 10.37 -0.74
CA GLY A 62 -10.46 10.66 -0.11
C GLY A 62 -10.37 11.03 1.37
N PHE A 63 -9.53 10.34 2.15
CA PHE A 63 -9.29 10.68 3.57
C PHE A 63 -8.61 12.04 3.74
N ILE A 64 -7.59 12.32 2.93
CA ILE A 64 -6.84 13.58 2.97
C ILE A 64 -7.76 14.75 2.58
N ASN A 65 -8.52 14.62 1.49
CA ASN A 65 -9.44 15.67 1.03
C ASN A 65 -10.52 15.98 2.07
N LYS A 66 -11.04 14.97 2.77
CA LYS A 66 -11.99 15.17 3.88
C LYS A 66 -11.38 15.88 5.09
N LYS A 67 -10.07 15.73 5.31
CA LYS A 67 -9.36 16.41 6.41
C LYS A 67 -9.05 17.86 6.08
N ILE A 68 -8.68 18.16 4.83
CA ILE A 68 -8.31 19.51 4.38
C ILE A 68 -9.55 20.41 4.24
N ASN A 69 -10.67 19.86 3.76
CA ASN A 69 -11.91 20.63 3.53
C ASN A 69 -12.83 20.70 4.77
N LYS A 70 -12.29 20.50 5.97
CA LYS A 70 -12.97 20.66 7.25
C LYS A 70 -12.34 21.83 8.00
#